data_AF-A0A2Z6CYQ5-F1
#
_entry.id   AF-A0A2Z6CYQ5-F1
#
_cell.length_a   1.000
_cell.length_b   1.000
_cell.length_c   1.000
_cell.angle_alpha   90.00
_cell.angle_beta   90.00
_cell.angle_gamma   90.00
#
_symmetry.space_group_name_H-M   'P 1'
#
loop_
_entity.id
_entity.type
_entity.pdbx_description
1 polymer ?
#
loop_
_entity_poly.entity_id
_entity_poly.type
_entity_poly.pdbx_seq_one_letter_code
_entity_poly.pdbx_strand_id
1 'polypeptide(L)'
;MLNISKFLPIGVVCVTLLASSLISGKFIFAQNLSLAHQPVNIASLVNGRYQFCSQPDPQDWQDGAGVCFNFTKNKNQVNGYYGYLHSDQFICIRGILEGNRINGEGLSIVWDILPKNTPDAAEFNWDSEKHLTLSQANILNTVNVDEDSANWILYRKASLNLEGFYQYNRPRMTPVSQLCQWSIK
;
A
#
# COMPACT_ATOMS: atom_id res chain seq x y z
N MET A 1 -5.71 80.41 -31.66
CA MET A 1 -5.93 81.35 -30.53
C MET A 1 -5.85 80.51 -29.25
N LEU A 2 -4.68 80.30 -28.64
CA LEU A 2 -3.87 81.15 -27.73
C LEU A 2 -4.55 81.55 -26.40
N ASN A 3 -4.20 80.81 -25.32
CA ASN A 3 -3.76 81.25 -23.96
C ASN A 3 -3.79 79.99 -23.05
N ILE A 4 -2.74 79.41 -22.44
CA ILE A 4 -1.58 79.89 -21.63
C ILE A 4 -2.10 80.81 -20.50
N SER A 5 -1.95 80.57 -19.19
CA SER A 5 -0.84 80.00 -18.40
C SER A 5 -1.20 79.82 -16.92
N LYS A 6 -0.58 78.79 -16.30
CA LYS A 6 0.19 78.77 -15.03
C LYS A 6 -0.43 79.31 -13.72
N PHE A 7 -0.43 78.47 -12.67
CA PHE A 7 0.16 78.78 -11.35
C PHE A 7 0.43 77.46 -10.55
N LEU A 8 1.70 77.28 -10.18
CA LEU A 8 2.27 76.49 -9.06
C LEU A 8 3.05 77.54 -8.20
N PRO A 9 3.57 77.30 -6.97
CA PRO A 9 3.84 76.04 -6.25
C PRO A 9 3.56 76.11 -4.71
N ILE A 10 4.15 75.17 -3.94
CA ILE A 10 4.42 75.14 -2.47
C ILE A 10 3.24 74.59 -1.65
N GLY A 11 3.30 73.48 -0.91
CA GLY A 11 4.42 72.76 -0.31
C GLY A 11 4.29 72.81 1.21
N VAL A 12 3.56 71.86 1.83
CA VAL A 12 3.74 71.51 3.24
C VAL A 12 3.57 70.00 3.40
N VAL A 13 4.69 69.36 3.75
CA VAL A 13 4.76 68.01 4.27
C VAL A 13 4.33 68.06 5.74
N CYS A 14 3.40 67.20 6.15
CA CYS A 14 3.30 66.81 7.55
C CYS A 14 3.06 65.30 7.64
N VAL A 15 4.10 64.64 8.13
CA VAL A 15 4.17 63.23 8.51
C VAL A 15 3.34 63.02 9.77
N THR A 16 2.46 62.02 9.77
CA THR A 16 2.21 61.21 10.98
C THR A 16 1.92 59.77 10.59
N LEU A 17 2.87 58.89 10.95
CA LEU A 17 2.66 57.45 11.12
C LEU A 17 1.55 57.21 12.16
N LEU A 18 0.76 56.16 11.98
CA LEU A 18 0.51 55.17 13.03
C LEU A 18 -0.02 53.87 12.41
N ALA A 19 0.63 52.80 12.82
CA ALA A 19 0.51 51.43 12.35
C ALA A 19 -0.79 50.77 12.79
N SER A 20 -1.31 49.84 11.96
CA SER A 20 -1.76 48.54 12.47
C SER A 20 -2.17 47.60 11.33
N SER A 21 -1.51 46.44 11.34
CA SER A 21 -2.06 45.12 11.04
C SER A 21 -2.12 44.65 9.58
N LEU A 22 -1.00 44.02 9.21
CA LEU A 22 -0.90 42.88 8.31
C LEU A 22 -2.11 41.93 8.41
N ILE A 23 -2.85 41.78 7.32
CA ILE A 23 -3.44 40.48 6.98
C ILE A 23 -3.04 40.21 5.53
N SER A 24 -1.78 39.79 5.37
CA SER A 24 -1.34 39.09 4.18
C SER A 24 -2.10 37.76 4.18
N GLY A 25 -3.27 37.75 3.56
CA GLY A 25 -4.04 36.55 3.29
C GLY A 25 -3.29 35.69 2.30
N LYS A 26 -2.28 34.95 2.78
CA LYS A 26 -1.76 33.79 2.08
C LYS A 26 -2.90 32.78 2.03
N PHE A 27 -3.70 32.83 0.97
CA PHE A 27 -4.46 31.67 0.54
C PHE A 27 -3.43 30.60 0.17
N ILE A 28 -3.07 29.79 1.17
CA ILE A 28 -2.51 28.48 0.93
C ILE A 28 -3.66 27.71 0.31
N PHE A 29 -3.70 27.69 -1.02
CA PHE A 29 -4.42 26.65 -1.73
C PHE A 29 -3.81 25.34 -1.25
N ALA A 30 -4.46 24.70 -0.28
CA ALA A 30 -4.28 23.30 -0.01
C ALA A 30 -4.66 22.58 -1.30
N GLN A 31 -3.65 22.31 -2.13
CA GLN A 31 -3.83 21.38 -3.23
C GLN A 31 -4.13 20.05 -2.54
N ASN A 32 -5.41 19.68 -2.51
CA ASN A 32 -5.80 18.29 -2.38
C ASN A 32 -5.14 17.58 -3.55
N LEU A 33 -3.92 17.09 -3.34
CA LEU A 33 -3.34 16.01 -4.12
C LEU A 33 -4.21 14.79 -3.82
N SER A 34 -5.42 14.78 -4.37
CA SER A 34 -6.06 13.56 -4.78
C SER A 34 -5.07 12.95 -5.76
N LEU A 35 -4.19 12.07 -5.27
CA LEU A 35 -3.43 11.16 -6.10
C LEU A 35 -4.50 10.44 -6.93
N ALA A 36 -4.70 10.93 -8.16
CA ALA A 36 -5.64 10.32 -9.07
C ALA A 36 -5.31 8.83 -9.11
N HIS A 37 -6.34 7.99 -9.04
CA HIS A 37 -6.24 6.54 -9.19
C HIS A 37 -5.74 6.24 -10.61
N GLN A 38 -4.45 6.49 -10.84
CA GLN A 38 -3.79 6.15 -12.07
C GLN A 38 -3.46 4.67 -11.95
N PRO A 39 -3.88 3.84 -12.92
CA PRO A 39 -3.52 2.44 -12.93
C PRO A 39 -1.98 2.35 -12.98
N VAL A 40 -1.38 2.02 -11.84
CA VAL A 40 0.07 1.84 -11.73
C VAL A 40 0.40 0.45 -12.25
N ASN A 41 1.36 0.38 -13.18
CA ASN A 41 1.99 -0.88 -13.54
C ASN A 41 3.05 -1.22 -12.47
N ILE A 42 2.75 -2.12 -11.55
CA ILE A 42 3.64 -2.45 -10.42
C ILE A 42 5.00 -3.01 -10.87
N ALA A 43 5.08 -3.64 -12.05
CA ALA A 43 6.36 -4.13 -12.60
C ALA A 43 7.33 -2.97 -12.91
N SER A 44 6.79 -1.80 -13.27
CA SER A 44 7.56 -0.59 -13.58
C SER A 44 8.10 0.16 -12.36
N LEU A 45 7.64 -0.20 -11.15
CA LEU A 45 8.13 0.41 -9.91
C LEU A 45 9.63 0.18 -9.75
N VAL A 46 10.33 1.14 -9.14
CA VAL A 46 11.73 0.96 -8.74
C VAL A 46 11.84 -0.07 -7.61
N ASN A 47 13.07 -0.43 -7.23
CA ASN A 47 13.28 -1.26 -6.05
C ASN A 47 12.81 -0.50 -4.81
N GLY A 48 12.10 -1.16 -3.91
CA GLY A 48 11.51 -0.47 -2.76
C GLY A 48 10.53 -1.32 -1.97
N ARG A 49 9.86 -0.67 -1.02
CA ARG A 49 8.79 -1.24 -0.19
C ARG A 49 7.49 -0.54 -0.55
N TYR A 50 6.43 -1.32 -0.72
CA TYR A 50 5.17 -0.86 -1.26
C TYR A 50 4.00 -1.48 -0.51
N GLN A 51 2.92 -0.72 -0.40
CA GLN A 51 1.63 -1.19 0.06
C GLN A 51 0.59 -0.80 -0.98
N PHE A 52 -0.13 -1.81 -1.47
CA PHE A 52 -1.24 -1.65 -2.39
C PHE A 52 -2.49 -2.19 -1.72
N CYS A 53 -3.59 -1.45 -1.75
CA CYS A 53 -4.85 -1.88 -1.14
C CYS A 53 -6.01 -1.74 -2.12
N SER A 54 -7.00 -2.61 -1.98
CA SER A 54 -8.25 -2.59 -2.78
C SER A 54 -9.08 -1.32 -2.56
N GLN A 55 -8.87 -0.61 -1.45
CA GLN A 55 -9.54 0.64 -1.13
C GLN A 55 -8.54 1.82 -1.01
N PRO A 56 -9.01 3.07 -1.24
CA PRO A 56 -8.18 4.26 -1.09
C PRO A 56 -7.52 4.38 0.28
N ASP A 57 -6.42 5.13 0.34
CA ASP A 57 -5.69 5.40 1.58
C ASP A 57 -6.61 6.08 2.62
N PRO A 58 -6.94 5.40 3.75
CA PRO A 58 -7.72 6.01 4.81
C PRO A 58 -6.94 7.17 5.43
N GLN A 59 -7.57 8.34 5.45
CA GLN A 59 -6.99 9.59 6.00
C GLN A 59 -7.11 9.65 7.54
N ASP A 60 -7.05 8.50 8.20
CA ASP A 60 -7.22 8.34 9.64
C ASP A 60 -6.11 7.44 10.24
N TRP A 61 -6.39 6.83 11.40
CA TRP A 61 -5.46 5.98 12.13
C TRP A 61 -5.27 4.57 11.54
N GLN A 62 -6.08 4.17 10.56
CA GLN A 62 -6.01 2.85 9.96
C GLN A 62 -4.75 2.70 9.11
N ASP A 63 -4.09 1.55 9.19
CA ASP A 63 -2.90 1.26 8.39
C ASP A 63 -3.25 0.96 6.92
N GLY A 64 -4.53 0.76 6.62
CA GLY A 64 -5.11 0.58 5.31
C GLY A 64 -6.56 0.14 5.33
N ALA A 65 -7.12 -0.10 4.14
CA ALA A 65 -8.53 -0.39 3.97
C ALA A 65 -8.77 -1.49 2.92
N GLY A 66 -9.74 -2.37 3.19
CA GLY A 66 -10.02 -3.56 2.38
C GLY A 66 -8.96 -4.67 2.55
N VAL A 67 -8.65 -5.36 1.46
CA VAL A 67 -7.51 -6.28 1.38
C VAL A 67 -6.28 -5.57 0.81
N CYS A 68 -5.10 -5.88 1.35
CA CYS A 68 -3.85 -5.21 0.99
C CYS A 68 -2.74 -6.22 0.69
N PHE A 69 -1.83 -5.82 -0.21
CA PHE A 69 -0.54 -6.45 -0.42
C PHE A 69 0.58 -5.52 0.06
N ASN A 70 1.32 -5.95 1.08
CA ASN A 70 2.49 -5.26 1.59
C ASN A 70 3.75 -6.03 1.19
N PHE A 71 4.66 -5.42 0.42
CA PHE A 71 5.75 -6.15 -0.22
C PHE A 71 7.04 -5.34 -0.41
N THR A 72 8.14 -6.06 -0.56
CA THR A 72 9.42 -5.55 -1.03
C THR A 72 9.64 -6.01 -2.47
N LYS A 73 10.04 -5.08 -3.35
CA LYS A 73 10.42 -5.34 -4.74
C LYS A 73 11.93 -5.21 -4.91
N ASN A 74 12.52 -6.22 -5.55
CA ASN A 74 13.90 -6.19 -6.02
C ASN A 74 13.95 -6.69 -7.48
N LYS A 75 14.22 -5.79 -8.42
CA LYS A 75 14.05 -6.02 -9.86
C LYS A 75 12.63 -6.52 -10.13
N ASN A 76 12.47 -7.70 -10.73
CA ASN A 76 11.14 -8.28 -11.00
C ASN A 76 10.69 -9.23 -9.90
N GLN A 77 11.48 -9.42 -8.84
CA GLN A 77 11.11 -10.28 -7.72
C GLN A 77 10.36 -9.49 -6.66
N VAL A 78 9.36 -10.14 -6.06
CA VAL A 78 8.64 -9.62 -4.90
C VAL A 78 8.64 -10.63 -3.77
N ASN A 79 8.60 -10.10 -2.55
CA ASN A 79 8.33 -10.84 -1.34
C ASN A 79 7.44 -9.98 -0.44
N GLY A 80 6.28 -10.49 -0.06
CA GLY A 80 5.28 -9.75 0.70
C GLY A 80 4.23 -10.66 1.30
N TYR A 81 3.20 -10.06 1.88
CA TYR A 81 1.98 -10.78 2.26
C TYR A 81 0.74 -10.03 1.80
N TYR A 82 -0.26 -10.82 1.44
CA TYR A 82 -1.58 -10.39 1.01
C TYR A 82 -2.60 -10.80 2.07
N GLY A 83 -3.40 -9.86 2.57
CA GLY A 83 -4.38 -10.15 3.59
C GLY A 83 -5.22 -8.96 4.02
N TYR A 84 -6.22 -9.24 4.86
CA TYR A 84 -7.05 -8.20 5.47
C TYR A 84 -6.31 -7.58 6.65
N LEU A 85 -6.52 -6.27 6.85
CA LEU A 85 -5.95 -5.60 8.01
C LEU A 85 -6.49 -6.16 9.32
N HIS A 86 -5.62 -6.18 10.33
CA HIS A 86 -5.94 -6.65 11.69
C HIS A 86 -6.49 -8.09 11.76
N SER A 87 -6.22 -8.89 10.72
CA SER A 87 -6.54 -10.31 10.67
C SER A 87 -5.26 -11.15 10.69
N ASP A 88 -5.36 -12.35 11.25
CA ASP A 88 -4.35 -13.41 11.11
C ASP A 88 -4.46 -14.14 9.76
N GLN A 89 -5.48 -13.83 8.96
CA GLN A 89 -5.70 -14.38 7.63
C GLN A 89 -4.90 -13.62 6.57
N PHE A 90 -3.67 -14.09 6.33
CA PHE A 90 -2.82 -13.60 5.25
C PHE A 90 -2.08 -14.73 4.55
N ILE A 91 -1.67 -14.47 3.31
CA ILE A 91 -0.82 -15.35 2.51
C ILE A 91 0.47 -14.60 2.22
N CYS A 92 1.60 -15.14 2.67
CA CYS A 92 2.91 -14.70 2.22
C CYS A 92 3.11 -15.12 0.77
N ILE A 93 3.56 -14.20 -0.09
CA ILE A 93 3.75 -14.41 -1.52
C ILE A 93 5.17 -14.03 -1.88
N ARG A 94 5.87 -14.94 -2.57
CA ARG A 94 7.11 -14.65 -3.28
C ARG A 94 6.96 -15.04 -4.73
N GLY A 95 7.42 -14.19 -5.63
CA GLY A 95 7.20 -14.44 -7.05
C GLY A 95 7.84 -13.42 -7.97
N ILE A 96 7.48 -13.53 -9.24
CA ILE A 96 7.91 -12.67 -10.33
C ILE A 96 6.75 -11.78 -10.77
N LEU A 97 7.05 -10.50 -10.97
CA LEU A 97 6.14 -9.48 -11.47
C LEU A 97 6.04 -9.50 -12.99
N GLU A 98 4.81 -9.52 -13.50
CA GLU A 98 4.45 -9.43 -14.91
C GLU A 98 3.27 -8.46 -15.06
N GLY A 99 3.57 -7.19 -15.34
CA GLY A 99 2.56 -6.12 -15.30
C GLY A 99 2.02 -5.92 -13.89
N ASN A 100 0.71 -6.16 -13.70
CA ASN A 100 0.02 -6.11 -12.41
C ASN A 100 -0.18 -7.47 -11.73
N ARG A 101 0.37 -8.52 -12.32
CA ARG A 101 0.28 -9.88 -11.80
C ARG A 101 1.60 -10.32 -11.19
N ILE A 102 1.49 -11.07 -10.09
CA ILE A 102 2.59 -11.74 -9.42
C ILE A 102 2.34 -13.23 -9.52
N ASN A 103 3.28 -13.97 -10.10
CA ASN A 103 3.24 -15.42 -10.20
C ASN A 103 4.39 -16.03 -9.39
N GLY A 104 4.09 -17.01 -8.53
CA GLY A 104 5.10 -17.66 -7.70
C GLY A 104 4.54 -18.64 -6.69
N GLU A 105 5.02 -18.57 -5.46
CA GLU A 105 4.63 -19.45 -4.36
C GLU A 105 3.90 -18.67 -3.26
N GLY A 106 3.00 -19.36 -2.57
CA GLY A 106 2.25 -18.85 -1.42
C GLY A 106 2.60 -19.62 -0.15
N LEU A 107 2.57 -18.97 1.01
CA LEU A 107 2.79 -19.60 2.31
C LEU A 107 1.78 -19.05 3.33
N SER A 108 1.11 -19.95 4.05
CA SER A 108 0.17 -19.58 5.12
C SER A 108 0.44 -20.36 6.40
N ILE A 109 0.17 -19.73 7.54
CA ILE A 109 0.15 -20.40 8.85
C ILE A 109 -1.29 -20.83 9.13
N VAL A 110 -1.45 -22.05 9.63
CA VAL A 110 -2.70 -22.59 10.14
C VAL A 110 -2.51 -22.89 11.62
N TRP A 111 -3.21 -22.12 12.45
CA TRP A 111 -3.18 -22.24 13.91
C TRP A 111 -4.10 -23.34 14.44
N ASP A 112 -5.07 -23.79 13.65
CA ASP A 112 -6.03 -24.84 14.01
C ASP A 112 -5.69 -26.22 13.44
N ILE A 113 -6.44 -27.24 13.91
CA ILE A 113 -6.37 -28.61 13.40
C ILE A 113 -6.65 -28.59 11.89
N LEU A 114 -5.68 -29.04 11.08
CA LEU A 114 -5.89 -29.13 9.64
C LEU A 114 -7.15 -29.94 9.33
N PRO A 115 -8.00 -29.47 8.38
CA PRO A 115 -9.02 -30.31 7.81
C PRO A 115 -8.37 -31.60 7.31
N LYS A 116 -8.83 -32.75 7.82
CA LYS A 116 -8.31 -34.10 7.56
C LYS A 116 -8.19 -34.49 6.07
N ASN A 117 -8.75 -33.66 5.19
CA ASN A 117 -8.81 -33.82 3.75
C ASN A 117 -8.47 -32.50 3.05
N THR A 118 -7.32 -31.86 3.33
CA THR A 118 -6.75 -30.93 2.34
C THR A 118 -6.37 -31.77 1.13
N PRO A 119 -7.17 -31.74 0.05
CA PRO A 119 -6.81 -32.49 -1.15
C PRO A 119 -5.47 -31.94 -1.65
N ASP A 120 -4.79 -32.64 -2.55
CA ASP A 120 -3.80 -32.03 -3.44
C ASP A 120 -4.48 -30.88 -4.21
N ALA A 121 -4.61 -29.72 -3.55
CA ALA A 121 -5.84 -28.95 -3.68
C ALA A 121 -5.92 -28.29 -5.03
N ALA A 122 -7.01 -28.60 -5.74
CA ALA A 122 -7.42 -27.92 -6.95
C ALA A 122 -7.32 -26.40 -6.78
N GLU A 123 -7.14 -25.72 -7.90
CA GLU A 123 -7.07 -24.26 -7.93
C GLU A 123 -8.31 -23.63 -7.27
N PHE A 124 -8.08 -22.69 -6.35
CA PHE A 124 -9.14 -21.96 -5.67
C PHE A 124 -8.77 -20.48 -5.52
N ASN A 125 -9.79 -19.64 -5.41
CA ASN A 125 -9.64 -18.22 -5.11
C ASN A 125 -9.64 -18.03 -3.60
N TRP A 126 -8.59 -17.40 -3.08
CA TRP A 126 -8.44 -17.16 -1.65
C TRP A 126 -9.36 -16.05 -1.14
N ASP A 127 -9.60 -15.02 -1.96
CA ASP A 127 -10.57 -13.98 -1.69
C ASP A 127 -11.77 -14.05 -2.64
N SER A 128 -12.89 -13.45 -2.21
CA SER A 128 -14.14 -13.42 -2.96
C SER A 128 -14.08 -12.60 -4.25
N GLU A 129 -13.17 -11.63 -4.31
CA GLU A 129 -12.95 -10.74 -5.46
C GLU A 129 -12.04 -11.39 -6.52
N LYS A 130 -11.48 -12.57 -6.20
CA LYS A 130 -10.62 -13.41 -7.05
C LYS A 130 -9.31 -12.74 -7.44
N HIS A 131 -8.75 -11.93 -6.55
CA HIS A 131 -7.44 -11.32 -6.78
C HIS A 131 -6.30 -12.33 -6.56
N LEU A 132 -6.41 -13.17 -5.54
CA LEU A 132 -5.44 -14.23 -5.24
C LEU A 132 -5.99 -15.62 -5.57
N THR A 133 -5.29 -16.34 -6.42
CA THR A 133 -5.52 -17.74 -6.74
C THR A 133 -4.38 -18.60 -6.20
N LEU A 134 -4.71 -19.71 -5.54
CA LEU A 134 -3.76 -20.66 -4.95
C LEU A 134 -4.03 -22.08 -5.45
N SER A 135 -2.97 -22.88 -5.61
CA SER A 135 -3.09 -24.31 -5.89
C SER A 135 -1.84 -25.08 -5.49
N GLN A 136 -1.90 -26.42 -5.60
CA GLN A 136 -0.77 -27.31 -5.34
C GLN A 136 -0.23 -27.13 -3.91
N ALA A 137 -1.15 -27.23 -2.94
CA ALA A 137 -0.85 -27.10 -1.53
C ALA A 137 -0.03 -28.31 -1.04
N ASN A 138 1.02 -28.03 -0.27
CA ASN A 138 1.82 -29.01 0.46
C ASN A 138 1.85 -28.60 1.93
N ILE A 139 1.37 -29.48 2.80
CA ILE A 139 1.36 -29.24 4.24
C ILE A 139 2.75 -29.55 4.79
N LEU A 140 3.37 -28.52 5.37
CA LEU A 140 4.64 -28.60 6.05
C LEU A 140 4.33 -28.66 7.55
N ASN A 141 4.33 -29.87 8.10
CA ASN A 141 4.14 -30.09 9.53
C ASN A 141 5.39 -29.63 10.28
N THR A 142 5.22 -28.72 11.24
CA THR A 142 6.29 -28.42 12.21
C THR A 142 6.13 -29.39 13.37
N VAL A 143 7.08 -30.31 13.55
CA VAL A 143 7.14 -31.16 14.75
C VAL A 143 7.76 -30.33 15.87
N ASN A 144 6.95 -29.62 16.65
CA ASN A 144 7.38 -29.13 17.96
C ASN A 144 6.51 -29.75 19.04
N VAL A 145 7.19 -30.28 20.05
CA VAL A 145 6.70 -31.22 21.07
C VAL A 145 6.00 -30.51 22.24
N ASP A 146 5.82 -29.19 22.17
CA ASP A 146 5.13 -28.40 23.19
C ASP A 146 3.99 -27.59 22.56
N GLU A 147 2.82 -27.64 23.21
CA GLU A 147 1.44 -27.13 23.00
C GLU A 147 1.04 -26.17 21.85
N ASP A 148 1.93 -25.59 21.05
CA ASP A 148 1.64 -24.63 19.97
C ASP A 148 2.17 -25.09 18.60
N SER A 149 1.71 -26.24 18.10
CA SER A 149 2.10 -26.73 16.78
C SER A 149 1.41 -25.93 15.67
N ALA A 150 2.06 -24.87 15.18
CA ALA A 150 1.62 -24.17 13.98
C ALA A 150 1.95 -25.01 12.73
N ASN A 151 0.94 -25.26 11.90
CA ASN A 151 1.14 -25.94 10.63
C ASN A 151 1.31 -24.92 9.52
N TRP A 152 2.23 -25.18 8.60
CA TRP A 152 2.45 -24.32 7.46
C TRP A 152 1.89 -24.97 6.21
N ILE A 153 1.24 -24.20 5.35
CA ILE A 153 0.83 -24.66 4.03
C ILE A 153 1.62 -23.89 2.98
N LEU A 154 2.41 -24.62 2.19
CA LEU A 154 3.12 -24.10 1.03
C LEU A 154 2.28 -24.37 -0.23
N TYR A 155 1.86 -23.30 -0.88
CA TYR A 155 1.22 -23.36 -2.19
C TYR A 155 2.29 -23.22 -3.26
N ARG A 156 2.50 -24.24 -4.09
CA ARG A 156 3.49 -24.18 -5.18
C ARG A 156 3.11 -23.23 -6.32
N LYS A 157 1.84 -22.84 -6.37
CA LYS A 157 1.33 -21.83 -7.29
C LYS A 157 0.49 -20.81 -6.53
N ALA A 158 0.92 -19.56 -6.62
CA ALA A 158 0.17 -18.38 -6.24
C ALA A 158 0.16 -17.41 -7.43
N SER A 159 -1.04 -16.91 -7.77
CA SER A 159 -1.22 -15.84 -8.75
C SER A 159 -2.01 -14.71 -8.11
N LEU A 160 -1.38 -13.55 -7.94
CA LEU A 160 -2.01 -12.35 -7.36
C LEU A 160 -2.12 -11.28 -8.43
N ASN A 161 -3.33 -10.76 -8.66
CA ASN A 161 -3.56 -9.60 -9.53
C ASN A 161 -3.87 -8.35 -8.69
N LEU A 162 -3.10 -7.29 -8.89
CA LEU A 162 -3.26 -5.99 -8.21
C LEU A 162 -3.88 -4.91 -9.11
N GLU A 163 -4.46 -5.30 -10.24
CA GLU A 163 -5.21 -4.39 -11.07
C GLU A 163 -6.37 -3.74 -10.29
N GLY A 164 -6.46 -2.41 -10.35
CA GLY A 164 -7.45 -1.65 -9.58
C GLY A 164 -7.09 -1.38 -8.12
N PHE A 165 -5.91 -1.81 -7.64
CA PHE A 165 -5.44 -1.46 -6.30
C PHE A 165 -4.86 -0.05 -6.23
N TYR A 166 -5.05 0.60 -5.09
CA TYR A 166 -4.49 1.90 -4.76
C TYR A 166 -3.10 1.74 -4.15
N GLN A 167 -2.09 2.35 -4.77
CA GLN A 167 -0.78 2.49 -4.16
C GLN A 167 -0.86 3.50 -3.01
N TYR A 168 -0.40 3.11 -1.83
CA TYR A 168 -0.26 4.03 -0.71
C TYR A 168 1.11 4.71 -0.74
N ASN A 169 1.18 5.92 -0.18
CA ASN A 169 2.39 6.75 -0.20
C ASN A 169 3.58 6.09 0.52
N ARG A 170 3.29 5.28 1.54
CA ARG A 170 4.27 4.47 2.26
C ARG A 170 3.59 3.23 2.86
N PRO A 171 4.32 2.12 3.03
CA PRO A 171 3.84 1.01 3.84
C PRO A 171 3.59 1.45 5.28
N ARG A 172 2.42 1.11 5.82
CA ARG A 172 2.05 1.30 7.23
C ARG A 172 1.86 -0.04 7.96
N MET A 173 1.44 -1.07 7.23
CA MET A 173 1.25 -2.42 7.78
C MET A 173 2.57 -3.04 8.26
N THR A 174 2.46 -4.02 9.17
CA THR A 174 3.58 -4.77 9.77
C THR A 174 4.65 -5.15 8.74
N PRO A 175 5.95 -4.94 9.01
CA PRO A 175 7.02 -5.28 8.08
C PRO A 175 6.99 -6.74 7.64
N VAL A 176 7.18 -6.99 6.34
CA VAL A 176 7.16 -8.33 5.71
C VAL A 176 8.05 -9.35 6.45
N SER A 177 9.24 -8.95 6.88
CA SER A 177 10.20 -9.82 7.55
C SER A 177 9.74 -10.36 8.90
N GLN A 178 8.72 -9.73 9.51
CA GLN A 178 8.17 -10.18 10.79
C GLN A 178 7.13 -11.29 10.60
N LEU A 179 6.41 -11.31 9.47
CA LEU A 179 5.33 -12.26 9.21
C LEU A 179 5.74 -13.39 8.26
N CYS A 180 6.53 -13.08 7.24
CA CYS A 180 6.88 -14.02 6.18
C CYS A 180 8.24 -14.67 6.41
N GLN A 181 8.23 -15.82 7.08
CA GLN A 181 9.39 -16.66 7.29
C GLN A 181 9.37 -17.85 6.32
N TRP A 182 10.06 -17.70 5.20
CA TRP A 182 10.15 -18.74 4.16
C TRP A 182 11.08 -19.91 4.53
N SER A 183 11.90 -19.74 5.55
CA SER A 183 12.76 -20.80 6.09
C SER A 183 12.06 -21.46 7.27
N ILE A 184 11.50 -22.64 7.03
CA ILE A 184 11.07 -23.53 8.10
C ILE A 184 12.35 -24.23 8.57
N LYS A 185 12.81 -23.91 9.78
CA LYS A 185 13.95 -24.57 10.41
C LYS A 185 13.49 -25.82 11.14
#